data_AF-A0A090QUH1-F1
#
_entry.id   AF-A0A090QUH1-F1
#
_cell.length_a   1.000
_cell.length_b   1.000
_cell.length_c   1.000
_cell.angle_alpha   90.00
_cell.angle_beta   90.00
_cell.angle_gamma   90.00
#
_symmetry.space_group_name_H-M   'P 1'
#
loop_
_entity.id
_entity.type
_entity.pdbx_description
1 polymer ?
#
loop_
_entity_poly.entity_id
_entity_poly.type
_entity_poly.pdbx_seq_one_letter_code
_entity_poly.pdbx_strand_id
1 'polypeptide(L)' 'MIFAWVFGASLAVWAVLKYTIGIRVTEEEELAGMDLHDCGIDAYPEFVSVK' A
#
# COMPACT_ATOMS: atom_id res chain seq x y z
N MET A 1 0.54 -20.58 -21.48
CA MET A 1 0.94 -21.27 -20.23
C MET A 1 1.58 -20.31 -19.23
N ILE A 2 2.59 -19.53 -19.60
CA ILE A 2 3.29 -18.58 -18.69
C ILE A 2 2.32 -17.60 -18.02
N PHE A 3 1.41 -16.97 -18.77
CA PHE A 3 0.42 -16.05 -18.22
C PHE A 3 -0.42 -16.68 -17.11
N ALA A 4 -1.03 -17.85 -17.39
CA ALA A 4 -1.88 -18.53 -16.42
C ALA A 4 -1.12 -18.93 -15.15
N TRP A 5 0.14 -19.36 -15.30
CA TRP A 5 0.99 -19.71 -14.16
C TRP A 5 1.33 -18.49 -13.31
N VAL A 6 1.87 -17.42 -13.91
CA VAL A 6 2.30 -16.22 -13.18
C VAL A 6 1.10 -15.51 -12.58
N PHE A 7 0.03 -15.31 -13.34
CA PHE A 7 -1.18 -14.65 -12.84
C PHE A 7 -1.85 -15.47 -11.73
N GLY A 8 -1.99 -16.79 -11.92
CA GLY A 8 -2.59 -17.68 -10.92
C GLY A 8 -1.78 -17.75 -9.63
N ALA A 9 -0.45 -17.95 -9.73
CA ALA A 9 0.42 -17.98 -8.57
C ALA A 9 0.45 -16.63 -7.84
N SER A 10 0.52 -15.52 -8.58
CA SER A 10 0.50 -14.17 -8.00
C SER A 10 -0.81 -13.93 -7.25
N LEU A 11 -1.96 -14.22 -7.88
CA LEU A 11 -3.26 -14.10 -7.23
C LEU A 11 -3.35 -14.91 -5.94
N ALA A 12 -2.87 -16.16 -5.96
CA ALA A 12 -2.87 -17.00 -4.77
C ALA A 12 -2.03 -16.40 -3.63
N VAL A 13 -0.80 -15.94 -3.94
CA VAL A 13 0.09 -15.30 -2.94
C VAL A 13 -0.54 -14.03 -2.38
N TRP A 14 -1.02 -13.12 -3.23
CA TRP A 14 -1.64 -11.88 -2.79
C TRP A 14 -2.93 -12.12 -1.98
N ALA A 15 -3.73 -13.13 -2.34
CA ALA A 15 -4.92 -13.50 -1.60
C ALA A 15 -4.56 -14.02 -0.19
N VAL A 16 -3.59 -14.92 -0.09
CA VAL A 16 -3.14 -15.45 1.21
C VAL A 16 -2.63 -14.32 2.10
N LEU A 17 -1.76 -13.45 1.60
CA LEU A 17 -1.23 -12.33 2.40
C LEU A 17 -2.33 -11.36 2.85
N LYS A 18 -3.32 -11.10 1.99
CA LYS A 18 -4.47 -10.26 2.34
C LYS A 18 -5.27 -10.82 3.51
N TYR A 19 -5.44 -12.14 3.60
CA TYR A 19 -6.24 -12.76 4.65
C TYR A 19 -5.47 -13.04 5.95
N THR A 20 -4.16 -13.24 5.90
CA THR A 20 -3.38 -13.60 7.09
C THR A 20 -2.90 -12.38 7.88
N ILE A 21 -2.25 -11.44 7.21
CA ILE A 21 -1.61 -10.27 7.86
C ILE A 21 -2.25 -8.95 7.44
N GLY A 22 -2.93 -8.92 6.29
CA GLY A 22 -3.33 -7.67 5.66
C GLY A 22 -2.12 -6.99 5.01
N ILE A 23 -2.30 -6.51 3.77
CA ILE A 23 -1.21 -5.90 2.98
C ILE A 23 -1.44 -4.42 2.64
N ARG A 24 -2.61 -3.89 2.99
CA ARG A 24 -3.02 -2.52 2.67
C ARG A 24 -3.56 -1.87 3.93
N VAL A 25 -3.17 -0.62 4.12
CA VAL A 25 -3.64 0.25 5.21
C VAL A 25 -5.12 0.58 5.05
N THR A 26 -5.73 1.20 6.06
CA THR A 26 -7.11 1.66 5.97
C THR A 26 -7.26 2.77 4.93
N GLU A 27 -8.48 3.00 4.44
CA GLU A 27 -8.75 4.07 3.46
C GLU A 27 -8.39 5.46 4.00
N GLU A 28 -8.60 5.68 5.30
CA GLU A 28 -8.24 6.93 5.97
C GLU A 28 -6.72 7.14 6.01
N GLU A 29 -5.95 6.13 6.40
CA GLU A 29 -4.48 6.17 6.42
C GLU A 29 -3.89 6.30 5.01
N GLU A 30 -4.52 5.68 4.01
CA GLU A 30 -4.11 5.81 2.61
C GLU A 30 -4.29 7.24 2.09
N LEU A 31 -5.38 7.91 2.48
CA LEU A 31 -5.67 9.30 2.12
C LEU A 31 -4.80 10.30 2.88
N ALA A 32 -4.55 10.04 4.16
CA ALA A 32 -3.71 10.89 5.01
C ALA A 32 -2.22 10.81 4.65
N GLY A 33 -1.79 9.68 4.07
CA GLY A 33 -0.41 9.43 3.70
C GLY A 33 0.33 8.61 4.76
N MET A 34 1.10 7.62 4.30
CA MET A 34 1.80 6.68 5.18
C MET A 34 2.93 7.33 5.96
N ASP A 35 3.62 8.32 5.38
CA ASP A 35 4.68 9.06 6.08
C ASP A 35 4.12 9.85 7.28
N LEU A 36 2.90 10.38 7.16
CA LEU A 36 2.22 11.05 8.26
C LEU A 36 1.85 10.05 9.37
N HIS A 37 1.43 8.84 9.00
CA HIS A 37 1.07 7.79 9.95
C HIS A 37 2.30 7.18 10.65
N ASP A 38 3.37 6.89 9.91
CA ASP A 38 4.54 6.15 10.42
C ASP A 38 5.62 7.07 10.99
N CYS A 39 5.88 8.21 10.34
CA CYS A 39 6.94 9.15 10.71
C CYS A 39 6.42 10.41 11.41
N GLY A 40 5.11 10.67 11.39
CA GLY A 40 4.51 11.87 11.97
C GLY A 40 4.85 13.17 11.23
N ILE A 41 5.40 13.05 10.02
CA ILE A 41 5.80 14.16 9.15
C ILE A 41 5.27 13.90 7.75
N ASP A 42 4.94 14.96 7.02
CA ASP A 42 4.70 14.83 5.58
C ASP A 42 6.00 14.37 4.90
N ALA A 43 5.87 13.59 3.82
CA ALA A 43 7.00 13.03 3.06
C ALA A 43 8.04 14.09 2.65
N TYR A 44 7.56 15.31 2.38
CA TYR A 44 8.29 16.41 1.78
C TYR A 44 7.69 17.76 2.21
N PRO A 45 7.81 18.15 3.49
CA PRO A 45 7.11 19.32 4.05
C PRO A 45 7.40 20.62 3.29
N GLU A 46 8.60 20.73 2.72
CA GLU A 46 9.07 21.86 1.91
C GLU A 46 8.33 22.01 0.57
N PHE A 47 7.67 20.96 0.08
CA PHE A 47 6.85 20.99 -1.14
C PHE A 47 5.36 21.15 -0.84
N VAL A 48 4.94 21.09 0.43
CA VAL A 48 3.54 21.31 0.87
C VAL A 48 3.22 22.82 0.96
N SER A 49 4.24 23.68 0.93
CA SER A 49 4.09 25.13 0.87
C SER A 49 3.68 25.64 -0.53
N VAL A 50 2.37 25.92 -0.64
CA VAL A 50 1.70 26.95 -1.48
C VAL A 50 1.35 26.60 -2.93
N LYS A 51 0.06 26.32 -3.14
CA LYS A 51 -0.78 27.15 -4.00
C LYS A 51 -1.64 28.07 -3.14
#